data_AF-A0A517QFP6-F1
#
_entry.id   AF-A0A517QFP6-F1
#
_cell.length_a   1.000
_cell.length_b   1.000
_cell.length_c   1.000
_cell.angle_alpha   90.00
_cell.angle_beta   90.00
_cell.angle_gamma   90.00
#
_symmetry.space_group_name_H-M   'P 1'
#
loop_
_entity.id
_entity.type
_entity.pdbx_description
1 polymer ?
#
loop_
_entity_poly.entity_id
_entity_poly.type
_entity_poly.pdbx_seq_one_letter_code
_entity_poly.pdbx_strand_id
1 'polypeptide(L)'
;MTRFSKILLVLVLASSIAFMGFAAATAVGGPNWLQEKDKLTNYLFEYQPGENPTWTVKTRRGGEQISTSPVLAKVIVAAQKHQIQKQNEQLEQITKTIPPMQKAIDNWKKINEVDSAAMIVKADQIKQQIAALDKEITNLANEGIKIGQQTLEINQEAAERRSDVFRLQDQIDEIRNEKYLTQEQQKTLRDYIARIEGKVHRLQRQKMLLEKAVKGSGNTEVSQK
;
A
#
# COMPACT_ATOMS: atom_id res chain seq x y z
N MET A 1 45.16 1.24 -107.83
CA MET A 1 44.22 1.25 -106.69
C MET A 1 44.29 2.60 -106.00
N THR A 2 43.23 3.41 -106.06
CA THR A 2 43.16 4.74 -105.45
C THR A 2 43.14 4.65 -103.92
N ARG A 3 43.75 5.62 -103.23
CA ARG A 3 43.94 5.63 -101.76
C ARG A 3 42.63 5.42 -100.97
N PHE A 4 41.49 5.84 -101.52
CA PHE A 4 40.16 5.62 -100.97
C PHE A 4 39.78 4.14 -100.83
N SER A 5 40.15 3.28 -101.79
CA SER A 5 39.81 1.86 -101.75
C SER A 5 40.55 1.11 -100.64
N LYS A 6 41.78 1.52 -100.31
CA LYS A 6 42.54 0.93 -99.18
C LYS A 6 41.96 1.32 -97.82
N ILE A 7 41.53 2.57 -97.66
CA ILE A 7 40.92 3.05 -96.41
C ILE A 7 39.57 2.37 -96.19
N LEU A 8 38.77 2.22 -97.25
CA LEU A 8 37.47 1.53 -97.17
C LEU A 8 37.62 0.05 -96.80
N LEU A 9 38.65 -0.63 -97.34
CA LEU A 9 38.91 -2.04 -97.03
C LEU A 9 39.33 -2.24 -95.57
N VAL A 10 40.17 -1.36 -95.01
CA VAL A 10 40.54 -1.41 -93.59
C VAL A 10 39.34 -1.17 -92.68
N LEU A 11 38.45 -0.24 -93.05
CA LEU A 11 37.26 0.08 -92.26
C LEU A 11 36.24 -1.08 -92.29
N VAL A 12 36.04 -1.73 -93.43
CA VAL A 12 35.18 -2.92 -93.56
C VAL A 12 35.75 -4.12 -92.81
N LEU A 13 37.08 -4.29 -92.81
CA LEU A 13 37.72 -5.39 -92.08
C LEU A 13 37.64 -5.16 -90.56
N ALA A 14 37.84 -3.92 -90.11
CA ALA A 14 37.68 -3.55 -88.70
C ALA A 14 36.23 -3.68 -88.22
N SER A 15 35.24 -3.27 -89.03
CA SER A 15 33.83 -3.44 -88.67
C SER A 15 33.44 -4.91 -88.65
N SER A 16 33.94 -5.72 -89.59
CA SER A 16 33.69 -7.17 -89.61
C SER A 16 34.28 -7.88 -88.40
N ILE A 17 35.50 -7.52 -87.97
CA ILE A 17 36.10 -8.05 -86.74
C ILE A 17 35.32 -7.60 -85.50
N ALA A 18 34.85 -6.35 -85.44
CA ALA A 18 34.04 -5.86 -84.34
C ALA A 18 32.69 -6.58 -84.25
N PHE A 19 32.02 -6.79 -85.39
CA PHE A 19 30.77 -7.57 -85.45
C PHE A 19 31.00 -9.04 -85.12
N MET A 20 32.14 -9.63 -85.52
CA MET A 20 32.48 -11.01 -85.17
C MET A 20 32.81 -11.15 -83.67
N GLY A 21 33.48 -10.16 -83.07
CA GLY A 21 33.72 -10.11 -81.63
C GLY A 21 32.42 -10.00 -80.83
N PHE A 22 31.47 -9.17 -81.28
CA PHE A 22 30.14 -9.07 -80.67
C PHE A 22 29.29 -10.34 -80.88
N ALA A 23 29.38 -10.98 -82.05
CA ALA A 23 28.70 -12.25 -82.32
C ALA A 23 29.27 -13.40 -81.49
N ALA A 24 30.59 -13.48 -81.30
CA ALA A 24 31.22 -14.48 -80.44
C ALA A 24 30.86 -14.27 -78.96
N ALA A 25 30.83 -13.02 -78.49
CA ALA A 25 30.41 -12.69 -77.13
C ALA A 25 28.93 -13.02 -76.86
N THR A 26 28.05 -12.83 -77.84
CA THR A 26 26.62 -13.19 -77.71
C THR A 26 26.37 -14.69 -77.88
N ALA A 27 27.18 -15.40 -78.66
CA ALA A 27 27.07 -16.85 -78.85
C ALA A 27 27.51 -17.66 -77.60
N VAL A 28 28.46 -17.16 -76.82
CA VAL A 28 29.05 -17.88 -75.66
C VAL A 28 28.71 -17.23 -74.31
N GLY A 29 28.31 -15.95 -74.29
CA GLY A 29 28.15 -15.15 -73.06
C GLY A 29 26.72 -15.04 -72.50
N GLY A 30 25.78 -15.88 -72.92
CA GLY A 30 24.44 -15.91 -72.32
C GLY A 30 24.46 -16.48 -70.89
N PRO A 31 23.74 -15.89 -69.92
CA PRO A 31 23.60 -16.50 -68.59
C PRO A 31 23.07 -17.93 -68.70
N ASN A 32 23.61 -18.85 -67.90
CA ASN A 32 23.08 -20.20 -67.83
C ASN A 32 21.72 -20.18 -67.10
N TRP A 33 20.64 -19.98 -67.86
CA TRP A 33 19.28 -19.89 -67.36
C TRP A 33 18.80 -21.16 -66.66
N LEU A 34 19.38 -22.33 -66.98
CA LEU A 34 19.07 -23.56 -66.26
C LEU A 34 19.60 -23.52 -64.82
N GLN A 35 20.84 -23.06 -64.62
CA GLN A 35 21.39 -22.86 -63.27
C GLN A 35 20.65 -21.76 -62.49
N GLU A 36 20.21 -20.71 -63.18
CA GLU A 36 19.50 -19.60 -62.55
C GLU A 36 18.07 -20.00 -62.11
N LYS A 37 17.42 -20.89 -62.87
CA LYS A 37 16.18 -21.55 -62.46
C LYS A 37 16.37 -22.36 -61.18
N ASP A 38 17.47 -23.11 -61.06
CA ASP A 38 17.71 -23.99 -59.90
C ASP A 38 17.97 -23.22 -58.60
N LYS A 39 18.47 -21.97 -58.69
CA LYS A 39 18.64 -21.07 -57.54
C LYS A 39 17.30 -20.56 -56.98
N LEU A 40 16.25 -20.53 -57.80
CA LEU A 40 14.92 -20.01 -57.44
C LEU A 40 14.04 -21.09 -56.80
N THR A 41 14.50 -21.62 -55.66
CA THR A 41 13.89 -22.76 -54.94
C THR A 41 12.44 -22.57 -54.47
N ASN A 42 11.99 -21.32 -54.41
CA ASN A 42 10.63 -20.91 -54.02
C ASN A 42 9.65 -20.88 -55.21
N TYR A 43 10.13 -21.12 -56.43
CA TYR A 43 9.35 -21.08 -57.67
C TYR A 43 9.43 -22.43 -58.39
N LEU A 44 8.32 -22.83 -59.01
CA LEU A 44 8.21 -24.04 -59.83
C LEU A 44 8.14 -23.63 -61.29
N PHE A 45 9.01 -24.23 -62.11
CA PHE A 45 9.11 -23.96 -63.54
C PHE A 45 8.69 -25.21 -64.33
N GLU A 46 7.53 -25.17 -64.97
CA GLU A 46 6.99 -26.27 -65.77
C GLU A 46 7.20 -26.01 -67.26
N TYR A 47 7.56 -27.06 -68.00
CA TYR A 47 7.71 -27.02 -69.46
C TYR A 47 6.57 -27.82 -70.09
N GLN A 48 5.81 -27.19 -70.99
CA GLN A 48 4.74 -27.85 -71.74
C GLN A 48 5.20 -28.09 -73.19
N PRO A 49 5.47 -29.37 -73.58
CA PRO A 49 5.81 -29.71 -74.96
C PRO A 49 4.54 -29.77 -75.84
N GLY A 50 4.59 -29.16 -77.03
CA GLY A 50 3.48 -29.11 -78.00
C GLY A 50 3.82 -28.29 -79.25
N GLU A 51 2.83 -28.01 -80.10
CA GLU A 51 2.98 -27.24 -81.36
C GLU A 51 3.50 -25.80 -81.11
N ASN A 52 3.31 -25.28 -79.89
CA ASN A 52 3.96 -24.08 -79.37
C ASN A 52 4.54 -24.36 -77.96
N PRO A 53 5.84 -24.66 -77.81
CA PRO A 53 6.43 -24.96 -76.52
C PRO A 53 6.42 -23.73 -75.59
N THR A 54 5.93 -23.89 -74.37
CA THR A 54 5.86 -22.80 -73.38
C THR A 54 6.41 -23.19 -72.02
N TRP A 55 7.08 -22.24 -71.38
CA TRP A 55 7.52 -22.30 -69.99
C TRP A 55 6.55 -21.52 -69.12
N THR A 56 6.14 -22.10 -67.99
CA THR A 56 5.30 -21.43 -66.99
C THR A 56 6.05 -21.38 -65.66
N VAL A 57 5.88 -20.28 -64.91
CA VAL A 57 6.34 -20.17 -63.52
C VAL A 57 5.17 -20.05 -62.58
N LYS A 58 5.20 -20.87 -61.54
CA LYS A 58 4.28 -20.83 -60.42
C LYS A 58 5.03 -20.62 -59.11
N THR A 59 4.39 -20.03 -58.11
CA THR A 59 4.90 -20.04 -56.74
C THR A 59 4.83 -21.47 -56.18
N ARG A 60 5.92 -21.96 -55.58
CA ARG A 60 5.96 -23.32 -55.00
C ARG A 60 4.99 -23.48 -53.83
N ARG A 61 4.79 -22.40 -53.07
CA ARG A 61 3.83 -22.32 -51.96
C ARG A 61 2.69 -21.41 -52.40
N GLY A 62 1.62 -21.99 -52.91
CA GLY A 62 0.41 -21.27 -53.35
C GLY A 62 -0.08 -21.61 -54.76
N GLY A 63 0.80 -22.09 -55.64
CA GLY A 63 0.42 -22.52 -57.00
C GLY A 63 0.02 -21.37 -57.93
N GLU A 64 0.21 -20.12 -57.51
CA GLU A 64 -0.14 -18.93 -58.28
C GLU A 64 0.79 -18.79 -59.49
N GLN A 65 0.19 -18.66 -60.67
CA GLN A 65 0.91 -18.52 -61.94
C GLN A 65 1.38 -17.07 -62.12
N ILE A 66 2.69 -16.87 -62.19
CA ILE A 66 3.31 -15.54 -62.29
C ILE A 66 3.45 -15.12 -63.75
N SER A 67 3.88 -16.02 -64.63
CA SER A 67 4.08 -15.71 -66.04
C SER A 67 4.20 -16.97 -66.91
N THR A 68 3.89 -16.81 -68.21
CA THR A 68 4.06 -17.84 -69.25
C THR A 68 4.78 -17.23 -70.45
N SER A 69 5.77 -17.94 -70.98
CA SER A 69 6.50 -17.52 -72.18
C SER A 69 7.16 -18.69 -72.88
N PRO A 70 7.32 -18.67 -74.22
CA PRO A 70 8.14 -19.65 -74.96
C PRO A 70 9.63 -19.64 -74.54
N VAL A 71 10.11 -18.53 -73.98
CA VAL A 71 11.50 -18.33 -73.58
C VAL A 71 11.68 -18.47 -72.07
N LEU A 72 12.47 -19.45 -71.63
CA LEU A 72 12.80 -19.73 -70.22
C LEU A 72 13.33 -18.49 -69.48
N ALA A 73 14.24 -17.74 -70.11
CA ALA A 73 14.84 -16.53 -69.53
C ALA A 73 13.78 -15.49 -69.12
N LYS A 74 12.73 -15.31 -69.93
CA LYS A 74 11.66 -14.34 -69.65
C LYS A 74 10.87 -14.73 -68.40
N VAL A 75 10.66 -16.03 -68.18
CA VAL A 75 9.91 -16.52 -67.03
C VAL A 75 10.75 -16.49 -65.75
N ILE A 76 12.06 -16.76 -65.83
CA ILE A 76 13.01 -16.59 -64.72
C ILE A 76 13.09 -15.13 -64.28
N VAL A 77 13.23 -14.20 -65.24
CA VAL A 77 13.27 -12.76 -64.93
C VAL A 77 11.95 -12.29 -64.31
N ALA A 78 10.80 -12.82 -64.74
CA ALA A 78 9.51 -12.54 -64.11
C ALA A 78 9.45 -13.04 -62.66
N ALA A 79 9.95 -14.25 -62.38
CA ALA A 79 10.02 -14.80 -61.03
C ALA A 79 10.94 -13.98 -60.11
N GLN A 80 12.10 -13.55 -60.61
CA GLN A 80 13.03 -12.69 -59.86
C GLN A 80 12.41 -11.32 -59.56
N LYS A 81 11.76 -10.70 -60.55
CA LYS A 81 11.05 -9.42 -60.35
C LYS A 81 9.96 -9.54 -59.29
N HIS A 82 9.16 -10.62 -59.34
CA HIS A 82 8.13 -10.89 -58.34
C HIS A 82 8.72 -11.07 -56.94
N GLN A 83 9.85 -11.79 -56.81
CA GLN A 83 10.55 -11.94 -55.52
C GLN A 83 11.04 -10.59 -54.97
N ILE A 84 11.68 -9.79 -55.82
CA ILE A 84 12.18 -8.46 -55.45
C ILE A 84 11.02 -7.55 -55.04
N GLN A 85 9.92 -7.57 -55.78
CA GLN A 85 8.73 -6.79 -55.46
C GLN A 85 8.17 -7.17 -54.08
N LYS A 86 7.99 -8.46 -53.81
CA LYS A 86 7.50 -8.94 -52.50
C LYS A 86 8.44 -8.56 -51.36
N GLN A 87 9.75 -8.65 -51.57
CA GLN A 87 10.74 -8.23 -50.58
C GLN A 87 10.69 -6.72 -50.35
N ASN A 88 10.53 -5.92 -51.41
CA ASN A 88 10.39 -4.46 -51.29
C ASN A 88 9.10 -4.07 -50.58
N GLU A 89 7.98 -4.73 -50.85
CA GLU A 89 6.71 -4.51 -50.15
C GLU A 89 6.83 -4.83 -48.65
N GLN A 90 7.50 -5.93 -48.29
CA GLN A 90 7.78 -6.28 -46.89
C GLN A 90 8.71 -5.25 -46.23
N LEU A 91 9.78 -4.84 -46.91
CA LEU A 91 10.69 -3.81 -46.42
C LEU A 91 9.98 -2.48 -46.25
N GLU A 92 9.11 -2.09 -47.16
CA GLU A 92 8.35 -0.85 -47.07
C GLU A 92 7.36 -0.89 -45.89
N GLN A 93 6.66 -2.01 -45.70
CA GLN A 93 5.77 -2.20 -44.55
C GLN A 93 6.54 -2.10 -43.22
N ILE A 94 7.65 -2.83 -43.09
CA ILE A 94 8.48 -2.80 -41.88
C ILE A 94 9.05 -1.41 -41.66
N THR A 95 9.60 -0.78 -42.69
CA THR A 95 10.17 0.57 -42.62
C THR A 95 9.14 1.62 -42.22
N LYS A 96 7.89 1.50 -42.68
CA LYS A 96 6.78 2.37 -42.25
C LYS A 96 6.43 2.19 -40.78
N THR A 97 6.59 0.99 -40.21
CA THR A 97 6.26 0.70 -38.80
C THR A 97 7.33 1.09 -37.79
N ILE A 98 8.60 1.20 -38.20
CA ILE A 98 9.71 1.54 -37.30
C ILE A 98 9.55 2.94 -36.67
N PRO A 99 9.30 4.03 -37.43
CA PRO A 99 9.17 5.38 -36.86
C PRO A 99 8.07 5.55 -35.80
N PRO A 100 6.82 5.06 -36.00
CA PRO A 100 5.79 5.19 -34.97
C PRO A 100 6.12 4.34 -33.72
N MET A 101 6.72 3.16 -33.88
CA MET A 101 7.17 2.35 -32.75
C MET A 101 8.27 3.05 -31.94
N GLN A 102 9.26 3.66 -32.62
CA GLN A 102 10.31 4.42 -31.94
C GLN A 102 9.74 5.59 -31.16
N LYS A 103 8.81 6.36 -31.75
CA LYS A 103 8.09 7.44 -31.06
C LYS A 103 7.32 6.93 -29.83
N ALA A 104 6.67 5.77 -29.96
CA ALA A 104 5.96 5.16 -28.84
C ALA A 104 6.93 4.80 -27.69
N ILE A 105 8.07 4.17 -28.02
CA ILE A 105 9.11 3.84 -27.03
C ILE A 105 9.61 5.10 -26.31
N ASP A 106 9.91 6.16 -27.05
CA ASP A 106 10.41 7.41 -26.47
C ASP A 106 9.37 8.09 -25.58
N ASN A 107 8.09 8.04 -25.96
CA ASN A 107 6.99 8.53 -25.13
C ASN A 107 6.84 7.72 -23.85
N TRP A 108 6.83 6.39 -23.94
CA TRP A 108 6.72 5.51 -22.78
C TRP A 108 7.89 5.68 -21.81
N LYS A 109 9.12 5.87 -22.32
CA LYS A 109 10.28 6.16 -21.48
C LYS A 109 10.10 7.44 -20.66
N LYS A 110 9.62 8.52 -21.29
CA LYS A 110 9.36 9.79 -20.60
C LYS A 110 8.27 9.66 -19.54
N ILE A 111 7.17 8.98 -19.87
CA ILE A 111 6.07 8.74 -18.92
C ILE A 111 6.58 7.93 -17.73
N ASN A 112 7.30 6.85 -17.99
CA ASN A 112 7.79 5.96 -16.94
C ASN A 112 8.80 6.65 -16.00
N GLU A 113 9.61 7.58 -16.50
CA GLU A 113 10.51 8.38 -15.67
C GLU A 113 9.73 9.27 -14.70
N VAL A 114 8.72 9.99 -15.20
CA VAL A 114 7.85 10.85 -14.39
C VAL A 114 7.06 10.03 -13.38
N ASP A 115 6.47 8.91 -13.80
CA ASP A 115 5.67 8.04 -12.94
C ASP A 115 6.54 7.40 -11.85
N SER A 116 7.75 6.94 -12.18
CA SER A 116 8.68 6.39 -11.20
C SER A 116 9.06 7.44 -10.14
N ALA A 117 9.34 8.68 -10.55
CA ALA A 117 9.63 9.75 -9.60
C ALA A 117 8.42 10.07 -8.70
N ALA A 118 7.22 10.14 -9.26
CA ALA A 118 5.99 10.37 -8.50
C ALA A 118 5.72 9.24 -7.50
N MET A 119 5.95 7.98 -7.89
CA MET A 119 5.80 6.82 -7.01
C MET A 119 6.77 6.83 -5.84
N ILE A 120 8.04 7.24 -6.07
CA ILE A 120 9.03 7.40 -5.00
C ILE A 120 8.56 8.46 -4.00
N VAL A 121 8.14 9.64 -4.48
CA VAL A 121 7.62 10.71 -3.62
C VAL A 121 6.42 10.22 -2.81
N LYS A 122 5.50 9.49 -3.44
CA LYS A 122 4.32 8.97 -2.77
C LYS A 122 4.67 7.92 -1.72
N ALA A 123 5.63 7.04 -2.01
CA ALA A 123 6.12 6.05 -1.07
C ALA A 123 6.75 6.72 0.17
N ASP A 124 7.53 7.78 -0.03
CA ASP A 124 8.14 8.52 1.08
C ASP A 124 7.11 9.29 1.92
N GLN A 125 6.10 9.89 1.28
CA GLN A 125 4.97 10.48 2.00
C GLN A 125 4.24 9.45 2.88
N ILE A 126 3.96 8.25 2.33
CA ILE A 126 3.28 7.19 3.08
C ILE A 126 4.15 6.72 4.26
N LYS A 127 5.46 6.55 4.07
CA LYS A 127 6.38 6.21 5.18
C LYS A 127 6.35 7.25 6.29
N GLN A 128 6.34 8.54 5.93
CA GLN A 128 6.24 9.63 6.91
C GLN A 128 4.90 9.61 7.65
N GLN A 129 3.80 9.35 6.96
CA GLN A 129 2.47 9.22 7.56
C GLN A 129 2.41 8.04 8.54
N ILE A 130 2.96 6.88 8.17
CA ILE A 130 3.04 5.70 9.06
C ILE A 130 3.85 6.05 10.31
N ALA A 131 5.03 6.67 10.16
CA ALA A 131 5.85 7.04 11.30
C ALA A 131 5.18 8.08 12.22
N ALA A 132 4.35 8.97 11.67
CA ALA A 132 3.55 9.91 12.46
C ALA A 132 2.43 9.19 13.23
N LEU A 133 1.71 8.28 12.59
CA LEU A 133 0.67 7.45 13.21
C LEU A 133 1.24 6.56 14.32
N ASP A 134 2.40 5.94 14.11
CA ASP A 134 3.04 5.12 15.14
C ASP A 134 3.36 5.92 16.42
N LYS A 135 3.81 7.17 16.25
CA LYS A 135 4.03 8.10 17.38
C LYS A 135 2.72 8.44 18.08
N GLU A 136 1.67 8.72 17.33
CA GLU A 136 0.35 9.04 17.89
C GLU A 136 -0.23 7.85 18.66
N ILE A 137 -0.15 6.64 18.10
CA ILE A 137 -0.55 5.39 18.75
C ILE A 137 0.22 5.19 20.06
N THR A 138 1.54 5.38 20.03
CA THR A 138 2.39 5.22 21.22
C THR A 138 2.03 6.25 22.31
N ASN A 139 1.78 7.50 21.92
CA ASN A 139 1.37 8.56 22.84
C ASN A 139 0.01 8.26 23.48
N LEU A 140 -0.98 7.87 22.67
CA LEU A 140 -2.32 7.49 23.15
C LEU A 140 -2.28 6.26 24.05
N ALA A 141 -1.43 5.27 23.74
CA ALA A 141 -1.24 4.11 24.61
C ALA A 141 -0.67 4.52 25.97
N ASN A 142 0.34 5.39 26.01
CA ASN A 142 0.90 5.90 27.25
C ASN A 142 -0.11 6.73 28.06
N GLU A 143 -0.92 7.54 27.39
CA GLU A 143 -2.01 8.29 28.02
C GLU A 143 -3.06 7.35 28.61
N GLY A 144 -3.45 6.30 27.87
CA GLY A 144 -4.37 5.27 28.35
C GLY A 144 -3.85 4.55 29.60
N ILE A 145 -2.55 4.19 29.63
CA ILE A 145 -1.90 3.60 30.82
C ILE A 145 -1.97 4.57 32.00
N LYS A 146 -1.65 5.85 31.79
CA LYS A 146 -1.68 6.87 32.85
C LYS A 146 -3.09 7.06 33.42
N ILE A 147 -4.10 7.15 32.57
CA ILE A 147 -5.51 7.28 32.99
C ILE A 147 -5.96 6.03 33.73
N GLY A 148 -5.57 4.83 33.27
CA GLY A 148 -5.84 3.57 33.96
C GLY A 148 -5.26 3.55 35.38
N GLN A 149 -4.01 3.98 35.53
CA GLN A 149 -3.33 4.07 36.82
C GLN A 149 -4.01 5.09 37.76
N GLN A 150 -4.33 6.28 37.26
CA GLN A 150 -5.06 7.31 38.03
C GLN A 150 -6.44 6.82 38.46
N THR A 151 -7.13 6.07 37.60
CA THR A 151 -8.44 5.49 37.92
C THR A 151 -8.33 4.45 39.05
N LEU A 152 -7.28 3.62 39.02
CA LEU A 152 -7.03 2.65 40.09
C LEU A 152 -6.75 3.36 41.43
N GLU A 153 -5.91 4.39 41.43
CA GLU A 153 -5.57 5.18 42.62
C GLU A 153 -6.81 5.85 43.21
N ILE A 154 -7.65 6.51 42.38
CA ILE A 154 -8.90 7.13 42.82
C ILE A 154 -9.85 6.09 43.41
N ASN A 155 -9.95 4.90 42.82
CA ASN A 155 -10.81 3.84 43.34
C ASN A 155 -10.32 3.30 44.69
N GLN A 156 -9.01 3.16 44.86
CA GLN A 156 -8.41 2.76 46.14
C GLN A 156 -8.67 3.83 47.21
N GLU A 157 -8.41 5.09 46.90
CA GLU A 157 -8.68 6.20 47.82
C GLU A 157 -10.18 6.28 48.18
N ALA A 158 -11.07 6.11 47.21
CA ALA A 158 -12.51 6.09 47.46
C ALA A 158 -12.94 4.92 48.37
N ALA A 159 -12.31 3.75 48.24
CA ALA A 159 -12.55 2.59 49.10
C ALA A 159 -12.06 2.85 50.53
N GLU A 160 -10.86 3.41 50.69
CA GLU A 160 -10.30 3.80 51.99
C GLU A 160 -11.17 4.84 52.68
N ARG A 161 -11.56 5.92 51.97
CA ARG A 161 -12.47 6.94 52.49
C ARG A 161 -13.82 6.36 52.90
N ARG A 162 -14.36 5.41 52.13
CA ARG A 162 -15.62 4.73 52.48
C ARG A 162 -15.46 3.92 53.78
N SER A 163 -14.34 3.20 53.93
CA SER A 163 -14.03 2.48 55.17
C SER A 163 -13.92 3.43 56.37
N ASP A 164 -13.26 4.58 56.20
CA ASP A 164 -13.15 5.59 57.25
C ASP A 164 -14.49 6.21 57.64
N VAL A 165 -15.37 6.46 56.67
CA VAL A 165 -16.73 6.96 56.95
C VAL A 165 -17.49 5.97 57.83
N PHE A 166 -17.45 4.67 57.52
CA PHE A 166 -18.11 3.66 58.37
C PHE A 166 -17.51 3.61 59.77
N ARG A 167 -16.18 3.62 59.88
CA ARG A 167 -15.49 3.64 61.19
C ARG A 167 -15.87 4.86 62.01
N LEU A 168 -15.88 6.06 61.41
CA LEU A 168 -16.25 7.29 62.09
C LEU A 168 -17.72 7.30 62.50
N GLN A 169 -18.60 6.71 61.68
CA GLN A 169 -20.00 6.59 62.01
C GLN A 169 -20.22 5.69 63.24
N ASP A 170 -19.54 4.55 63.31
CA ASP A 170 -19.56 3.67 64.49
C ASP A 170 -19.06 4.38 65.74
N GLN A 171 -17.95 5.14 65.64
CA GLN A 171 -17.42 5.94 66.74
C GLN A 171 -18.40 7.04 67.20
N ILE A 172 -19.12 7.67 66.27
CA ILE A 172 -20.15 8.66 66.62
C ILE A 172 -21.30 8.02 67.38
N ASP A 173 -21.73 6.83 66.97
CA ASP A 173 -22.83 6.12 67.64
C ASP A 173 -22.42 5.61 69.03
N GLU A 174 -21.17 5.17 69.20
CA GLU A 174 -20.60 4.85 70.51
C GLU A 174 -20.58 6.08 71.44
N ILE A 175 -20.05 7.23 70.95
CA ILE A 175 -20.03 8.48 71.72
C ILE A 175 -21.44 8.94 72.10
N ARG A 176 -22.43 8.77 71.21
CA ARG A 176 -23.84 9.09 71.52
C ARG A 176 -24.38 8.21 72.63
N ASN A 177 -24.07 6.92 72.63
CA ASN A 177 -24.47 5.99 73.68
C ASN A 177 -23.80 6.32 75.02
N GLU A 178 -22.49 6.59 75.02
CA GLU A 178 -21.76 7.00 76.22
C GLU A 178 -22.29 8.31 76.81
N LYS A 179 -22.61 9.28 75.94
CA LYS A 179 -23.22 10.54 76.36
C LYS A 179 -24.56 10.31 77.05
N TYR A 180 -25.41 9.44 76.50
CA TYR A 180 -26.69 9.09 77.12
C TYR A 180 -26.49 8.43 78.50
N LEU A 181 -25.58 7.46 78.59
CA LEU A 181 -25.25 6.80 79.86
C LEU A 181 -24.76 7.81 80.91
N THR A 182 -23.87 8.72 80.52
CA THR A 182 -23.31 9.76 81.39
C THR A 182 -24.41 10.71 81.89
N GLN A 183 -25.39 11.04 81.03
CA GLN A 183 -26.54 11.87 81.43
C GLN A 183 -27.42 11.17 82.47
N GLU A 184 -27.70 9.88 82.31
CA GLU A 184 -28.46 9.10 83.30
C GLU A 184 -27.70 8.95 84.63
N GLN A 185 -26.38 8.75 84.59
CA GLN A 185 -25.53 8.74 85.78
C GLN A 185 -25.56 10.09 86.49
N GLN A 186 -25.45 11.20 85.75
CA GLN A 186 -25.53 12.54 86.31
C GLN A 186 -26.88 12.79 87.00
N LYS A 187 -27.98 12.37 86.39
CA LYS A 187 -29.33 12.46 86.98
C LYS A 187 -29.42 11.66 88.28
N THR A 188 -28.94 10.42 88.27
CA THR A 188 -28.90 9.55 89.46
C THR A 188 -28.08 10.17 90.59
N LEU A 189 -26.90 10.73 90.28
CA LEU A 189 -26.05 11.41 91.26
C LEU A 189 -26.74 12.65 91.85
N ARG A 190 -27.46 13.44 91.03
CA ARG A 190 -28.25 14.58 91.53
C ARG A 190 -29.34 14.12 92.50
N ASP A 191 -30.04 13.03 92.18
CA ASP A 191 -31.06 12.45 93.07
C ASP A 191 -30.43 11.97 94.40
N TYR A 192 -29.24 11.39 94.37
CA TYR A 192 -28.51 11.02 95.59
C TYR A 192 -28.11 12.24 96.42
N ILE A 193 -27.61 13.31 95.80
CA ILE A 193 -27.29 14.57 96.50
C ILE A 193 -28.54 15.10 97.21
N ALA A 194 -29.66 15.23 96.49
CA ALA A 194 -30.92 15.72 97.06
C ALA A 194 -31.41 14.85 98.24
N ARG A 195 -31.29 13.51 98.14
CA ARG A 195 -31.63 12.59 99.23
C ARG A 195 -30.73 12.77 100.45
N ILE A 196 -29.43 12.96 100.24
CA ILE A 196 -28.46 13.18 101.33
C ILE A 196 -28.73 14.53 102.00
N GLU A 197 -28.90 15.61 101.25
CA GLU A 197 -29.26 16.93 101.78
C GLU A 197 -30.55 16.86 102.61
N GLY A 198 -31.58 16.16 102.11
CA GLY A 198 -32.81 15.92 102.87
C GLY A 198 -32.60 15.12 104.16
N LYS A 199 -31.66 14.17 104.19
CA LYS A 199 -31.25 13.47 105.44
C LYS A 199 -30.50 14.39 106.38
N VAL A 200 -29.55 15.20 105.89
CA VAL A 200 -28.79 16.18 106.67
C VAL A 200 -29.74 17.19 107.33
N HIS A 201 -30.68 17.75 106.58
CA HIS A 201 -31.69 18.67 107.13
C HIS A 201 -32.57 18.02 108.19
N ARG A 202 -32.96 16.75 108.01
CA ARG A 202 -33.70 15.99 109.04
C ARG A 202 -32.87 15.82 110.30
N LEU A 203 -31.61 15.40 110.18
CA LEU A 203 -30.70 15.24 111.31
C LEU A 203 -30.41 16.58 112.03
N GLN A 204 -30.25 17.67 111.29
CA GLN A 204 -30.12 19.02 111.85
C GLN A 204 -31.36 19.43 112.63
N ARG A 205 -32.57 19.19 112.10
CA ARG A 205 -33.83 19.42 112.85
C ARG A 205 -33.89 18.56 114.11
N GLN A 206 -33.52 17.28 114.01
CA GLN A 206 -33.47 16.38 115.16
C GLN A 206 -32.50 16.88 116.22
N LYS A 207 -31.30 17.32 115.82
CA LYS A 207 -30.30 17.94 116.71
C LYS A 207 -30.87 19.17 117.40
N MET A 208 -31.48 20.10 116.68
CA MET A 208 -32.11 21.29 117.26
C MET A 208 -33.24 20.94 118.26
N LEU A 209 -34.05 19.93 117.95
CA LEU A 209 -35.11 19.47 118.86
C LEU A 209 -34.52 18.84 120.12
N LEU A 210 -33.48 18.02 119.99
CA LEU A 210 -32.77 17.42 121.13
C LEU A 210 -32.08 18.50 121.98
N GLU A 211 -31.43 19.49 121.38
CA GLU A 211 -30.84 20.61 122.10
C GLU A 211 -31.89 21.42 122.86
N LYS A 212 -33.08 21.64 122.28
CA LYS A 212 -34.21 22.26 122.98
C LYS A 212 -34.73 21.39 124.12
N ALA A 213 -34.83 20.07 123.92
CA ALA A 213 -35.26 19.14 124.95
C ALA A 213 -34.29 19.09 126.13
N VAL A 214 -32.98 19.06 125.87
CA VAL A 214 -31.93 19.10 126.89
C VAL A 214 -31.94 20.44 127.64
N LYS A 215 -32.11 21.57 126.95
CA LYS A 215 -32.26 22.89 127.60
C LYS A 215 -33.58 23.02 128.39
N GLY A 216 -34.65 22.37 127.96
CA GLY A 216 -35.93 22.31 128.69
C GLY A 216 -35.87 21.41 129.93
N SER A 217 -35.08 20.33 129.86
CA SER A 217 -34.81 19.42 130.98
C SER A 217 -33.95 20.06 132.09
N GLY A 218 -33.18 21.10 131.78
CA GLY A 218 -32.44 21.87 132.79
C GLY A 218 -33.30 22.79 133.66
N ASN A 219 -34.56 23.04 133.28
CA ASN A 219 -35.47 23.97 133.97
C ASN A 219 -36.64 23.27 134.69
N THR A 220 -36.63 21.94 134.79
CA THR A 220 -37.74 21.14 135.38
C THR A 220 -37.39 20.36 136.64
N GLU A 221 -36.33 20.74 137.37
CA GLU A 221 -36.00 20.15 138.69
C GLU A 221 -36.13 21.11 139.90
N VAL A 222 -36.73 22.29 139.77
CA VAL A 222 -37.03 23.13 140.95
C VAL A 222 -38.49 23.60 140.95
N SER A 223 -39.41 22.67 141.10
CA SER A 223 -40.71 22.96 141.71
C SER A 223 -41.39 21.68 142.17
N GLN A 224 -41.02 21.21 143.36
CA GLN A 224 -41.88 20.37 144.21
C GLN A 224 -41.29 20.24 145.63
N LYS A 225 -41.55 21.24 146.47
CA LYS A 225 -42.04 21.16 147.86
C LYS A 225 -41.91 22.51 148.55
#